data_AF-A0A672RP53-F1
#
_entry.id   AF-A0A672RP53-F1
#
_cell.length_a   1.000
_cell.length_b   1.000
_cell.length_c   1.000
_cell.angle_alpha   90.00
_cell.angle_beta   90.00
_cell.angle_gamma   90.00
#
_symmetry.space_group_name_H-M   'P 1'
#
loop_
_entity.id
_entity.type
_entity.pdbx_description
1 polymer ?
#
loop_
_entity_poly.entity_id
_entity_poly.type
_entity_poly.pdbx_seq_one_letter_code
_entity_poly.pdbx_strand_id
1 'polypeptide(L)'
;NPRLMYAPVKEEVEWDEPGIIRYHDIISDREIEILKNISRPLLSRSLTTGGVSKNRTSQGVFLKEDNIVVARISQRIADITGLSQKSAENLFVQNYGIGGRYEPHYDELVTINGVLLGNKWVANKWIHEFGQEFRRRCSLSYWE
;
A
#
# COMPACT_ATOMS: atom_id res chain seq x y z
N ASN A 1 -17.16 2.16 16.12
CA ASN A 1 -17.31 0.86 15.45
C ASN A 1 -17.39 -0.25 16.51
N PRO A 2 -18.48 -1.03 16.62
CA PRO A 2 -18.62 -2.06 17.66
C PRO A 2 -17.50 -3.12 17.68
N ARG A 3 -16.83 -3.39 16.55
CA ARG A 3 -15.69 -4.32 16.49
C ARG A 3 -14.49 -3.81 17.28
N LEU A 4 -14.23 -2.51 17.25
CA LEU A 4 -13.10 -1.88 17.94
C LEU A 4 -13.33 -1.75 19.46
N MET A 5 -14.56 -1.95 19.95
CA MET A 5 -14.82 -2.03 21.39
C MET A 5 -14.25 -3.32 22.00
N TYR A 6 -14.32 -4.43 21.26
CA TYR A 6 -13.84 -5.74 21.72
C TYR A 6 -12.42 -6.07 21.26
N ALA A 7 -11.94 -5.39 20.22
CA ALA A 7 -10.58 -5.52 19.69
C ALA A 7 -10.03 -4.13 19.33
N PRO A 8 -9.62 -3.33 20.32
CA PRO A 8 -9.08 -2.00 20.08
C PRO A 8 -7.78 -2.09 19.27
N VAL A 9 -7.57 -1.12 18.39
CA VAL A 9 -6.31 -0.98 17.66
C VAL A 9 -5.26 -0.27 18.50
N LYS A 10 -4.00 -0.62 18.26
CA LYS A 10 -2.85 0.04 18.86
C LYS A 10 -2.53 1.27 18.01
N GLU A 11 -2.87 2.44 18.54
CA GLU A 11 -2.74 3.74 17.87
C GLU A 11 -1.61 4.57 18.50
N GLU A 12 -0.84 5.27 17.67
CA GLU A 12 0.23 6.19 18.05
C GLU A 12 0.13 7.46 17.19
N VAL A 13 0.05 8.63 17.83
CA VAL A 13 0.06 9.92 17.14
C VAL A 13 1.51 10.34 16.90
N GLU A 14 1.88 10.49 15.64
CA GLU A 14 3.24 10.85 15.20
C GLU A 14 3.41 12.36 15.01
N TRP A 15 2.34 13.02 14.57
CA TRP A 15 2.35 14.45 14.27
C TRP A 15 0.93 15.02 14.31
N ASP A 16 0.79 16.26 14.78
CA ASP A 16 -0.52 16.88 14.98
C ASP A 16 -1.04 17.59 13.71
N GLU A 17 -0.19 18.32 12.98
CA GLU A 17 -0.60 19.11 11.79
C GLU A 17 0.42 19.05 10.63
N PRO A 18 0.15 18.29 9.56
CA PRO A 18 -1.04 17.46 9.34
C PRO A 18 -1.08 16.25 10.28
N GLY A 19 -2.28 15.81 10.66
CA GLY A 19 -2.42 14.63 11.53
C GLY A 19 -1.79 13.38 10.92
N ILE A 20 -0.76 12.84 11.57
CA ILE A 20 -0.11 11.57 11.19
C ILE A 20 -0.31 10.58 12.33
N ILE A 21 -0.95 9.46 12.03
CA ILE A 21 -1.27 8.41 13.00
C ILE A 21 -0.67 7.10 12.50
N ARG A 22 0.12 6.43 13.36
CA ARG A 22 0.62 5.08 13.14
C ARG A 22 -0.27 4.07 13.85
N TYR A 23 -0.70 3.06 13.11
CA TYR A 23 -1.41 1.92 13.67
C TYR A 23 -0.52 0.67 13.68
N HIS A 24 -0.38 0.04 14.84
CA HIS A 24 0.43 -1.16 15.01
C HIS A 24 -0.40 -2.44 14.81
N ASP A 25 0.26 -3.50 14.36
CA ASP A 25 -0.32 -4.86 14.24
C ASP A 25 -1.59 -4.95 13.38
N ILE A 26 -1.80 -4.01 12.46
CA ILE A 26 -2.99 -3.97 11.60
C ILE A 26 -3.05 -5.10 10.59
N ILE A 27 -1.91 -5.64 10.16
CA ILE A 27 -1.85 -6.77 9.22
C ILE A 27 -0.92 -7.81 9.82
N SER A 28 -1.44 -9.02 10.05
CA SER A 28 -0.67 -10.13 10.62
C SER A 28 0.36 -10.70 9.63
N ASP A 29 1.39 -11.36 10.14
CA ASP A 29 2.44 -11.97 9.30
C ASP A 29 1.87 -12.98 8.28
N ARG A 30 0.85 -13.74 8.68
CA ARG A 30 0.15 -14.66 7.76
C ARG A 30 -0.56 -13.93 6.63
N GLU A 31 -1.23 -12.83 6.93
CA GLU A 31 -1.89 -12.00 5.92
C GLU A 31 -0.86 -11.35 5.00
N ILE A 32 0.27 -10.88 5.54
CA ILE A 32 1.41 -10.34 4.78
C ILE A 32 1.93 -11.37 3.78
N GLU A 33 2.18 -12.60 4.21
CA GLU A 33 2.68 -13.66 3.31
C GLU A 33 1.67 -14.03 2.23
N ILE A 34 0.37 -14.01 2.54
CA ILE A 34 -0.68 -14.20 1.53
C ILE A 34 -0.66 -13.06 0.51
N LEU A 35 -0.60 -11.80 0.96
CA LEU A 35 -0.50 -10.63 0.09
C LEU A 35 0.72 -10.72 -0.84
N LYS A 36 1.89 -11.12 -0.31
CA LYS A 36 3.09 -11.35 -1.11
C LYS A 36 2.86 -12.41 -2.19
N ASN A 37 2.32 -13.57 -1.81
CA ASN A 37 2.15 -14.70 -2.71
C ASN A 37 1.19 -14.39 -3.87
N ILE A 38 0.08 -13.70 -3.60
CA ILE A 38 -0.88 -13.32 -4.65
C ILE A 38 -0.38 -12.14 -5.50
N SER A 39 0.46 -11.27 -4.92
CA SER A 39 0.98 -10.09 -5.64
C SER A 39 2.14 -10.45 -6.57
N ARG A 40 3.08 -11.30 -6.14
CA ARG A 40 4.30 -11.65 -6.89
C ARG A 40 4.08 -11.96 -8.37
N PRO A 41 3.14 -12.84 -8.78
CA PRO A 41 2.94 -13.16 -10.19
C PRO A 41 2.27 -12.03 -10.99
N LEU A 42 1.69 -11.04 -10.31
CA LEU A 42 0.95 -9.92 -10.92
C LEU A 42 1.75 -8.61 -10.92
N LEU A 43 2.90 -8.58 -10.23
CA LEU A 43 3.75 -7.40 -10.15
C LEU A 43 4.27 -7.03 -11.54
N SER A 44 3.79 -5.89 -12.04
CA SER A 44 4.27 -5.29 -13.28
C SER A 44 4.92 -3.94 -12.98
N ARG A 45 5.76 -3.46 -13.90
CA ARG A 45 6.41 -2.15 -13.74
C ARG A 45 5.33 -1.09 -13.54
N SER A 46 5.41 -0.32 -12.46
CA SER A 46 4.41 0.72 -12.19
C SER A 46 4.47 1.78 -13.29
N LEU A 47 3.34 1.96 -13.99
CA LEU A 47 3.15 3.02 -14.97
C LEU A 47 2.56 4.25 -14.26
N THR A 48 3.09 5.42 -14.53
CA THR A 48 2.43 6.69 -14.18
C THR A 48 1.59 7.16 -15.37
N THR A 49 0.77 8.21 -15.18
CA THR A 49 -0.10 8.79 -16.21
C THR A 49 0.64 9.21 -17.51
N GLY A 50 1.98 9.24 -17.49
CA GLY A 50 2.86 9.52 -18.65
C GLY A 50 3.81 8.39 -19.05
N GLY A 51 3.60 7.15 -18.59
CA GLY A 51 4.44 5.99 -18.93
C GLY A 51 5.39 5.54 -17.82
N VAL A 52 6.54 4.96 -18.19
CA VAL A 52 7.54 4.52 -17.20
C VAL A 52 8.24 5.73 -16.60
N SER A 53 7.96 6.01 -15.33
CA SER A 53 8.61 7.11 -14.60
C SER A 53 10.04 6.76 -14.19
N LYS A 54 10.95 7.74 -14.26
CA LYS A 54 12.29 7.66 -13.67
C LYS A 54 12.27 7.89 -12.15
N ASN A 55 11.24 8.57 -11.67
CA ASN A 55 11.11 9.02 -10.28
C ASN A 55 10.44 7.95 -9.40
N ARG A 56 9.74 7.00 -10.03
CA ARG A 56 9.12 5.84 -9.39
C ARG A 56 9.67 4.56 -9.97
N THR A 57 10.54 3.89 -9.21
CA THR A 57 11.18 2.64 -9.63
C THR A 57 10.52 1.38 -9.05
N SER A 58 9.24 1.46 -8.68
CA SER A 58 8.49 0.31 -8.14
C SER A 58 7.89 -0.58 -9.23
N GLN A 59 7.65 -1.84 -8.86
CA GLN A 59 6.60 -2.67 -9.47
C GLN A 59 5.36 -2.59 -8.58
N GLY A 60 4.17 -2.70 -9.16
CA GLY A 60 2.96 -2.65 -8.36
C GLY A 60 1.78 -3.38 -8.98
N VAL A 61 0.80 -3.70 -8.14
CA VAL A 61 -0.44 -4.36 -8.54
C VAL A 61 -1.59 -3.90 -7.63
N PHE A 62 -2.74 -3.63 -8.24
CA PHE A 62 -3.99 -3.45 -7.52
C PHE A 62 -4.64 -4.82 -7.31
N LEU A 63 -4.84 -5.19 -6.05
CA LEU A 63 -5.52 -6.42 -5.66
C LEU A 63 -7.00 -6.16 -5.47
N LYS A 64 -7.83 -7.03 -6.05
CA LYS A 64 -9.28 -6.99 -5.90
C LYS A 64 -9.71 -7.69 -4.61
N GLU A 65 -10.91 -7.37 -4.15
CA GLU A 65 -11.52 -7.95 -2.95
C GLU A 65 -12.17 -9.32 -3.18
N ASP A 66 -11.88 -9.97 -4.31
CA ASP A 66 -12.20 -11.38 -4.54
C ASP A 66 -11.39 -12.31 -3.63
N ASN A 67 -10.19 -11.88 -3.24
CA ASN A 67 -9.42 -12.53 -2.20
C ASN A 67 -9.93 -12.13 -0.81
N ILE A 68 -10.34 -13.13 -0.02
CA ILE A 68 -10.89 -12.90 1.33
C ILE A 68 -9.94 -12.18 2.28
N VAL A 69 -8.62 -12.33 2.12
CA VAL A 69 -7.64 -11.60 2.93
C VAL A 69 -7.65 -10.12 2.57
N VAL A 70 -7.71 -9.80 1.28
CA VAL A 70 -7.80 -8.41 0.80
C VAL A 70 -9.07 -7.76 1.33
N ALA A 71 -10.23 -8.40 1.17
CA ALA A 71 -11.51 -7.90 1.66
C ALA A 71 -11.51 -7.68 3.20
N ARG A 72 -10.92 -8.61 3.97
CA ARG A 72 -10.81 -8.47 5.43
C ARG A 72 -9.92 -7.31 5.84
N ILE A 73 -8.82 -7.07 5.14
CA ILE A 73 -7.92 -5.94 5.39
C ILE A 73 -8.63 -4.63 5.03
N SER A 74 -9.30 -4.54 3.88
CA SER A 74 -10.10 -3.36 3.51
C SER A 74 -11.15 -3.05 4.59
N GLN A 75 -11.86 -4.08 5.08
CA GLN A 75 -12.88 -3.90 6.13
C GLN A 75 -12.26 -3.42 7.44
N ARG A 76 -11.10 -3.95 7.82
CA ARG A 76 -10.36 -3.50 9.01
C ARG A 76 -9.95 -2.04 8.89
N ILE A 77 -9.46 -1.61 7.72
CA ILE A 77 -9.09 -0.21 7.47
C ILE A 77 -10.32 0.70 7.53
N ALA A 78 -11.44 0.30 6.92
CA ALA A 78 -12.71 1.03 7.01
C ALA A 78 -13.19 1.14 8.46
N ASP A 79 -13.05 0.06 9.23
CA ASP A 79 -13.45 0.02 10.64
C ASP A 79 -12.64 1.00 11.50
N ILE A 80 -11.33 1.11 11.25
CA ILE A 80 -10.38 1.98 11.95
C ILE A 80 -10.57 3.45 11.57
N THR A 81 -10.62 3.74 10.27
CA THR A 81 -10.72 5.11 9.75
C THR A 81 -12.13 5.70 9.89
N GLY A 82 -13.14 4.86 10.09
CA GLY A 82 -14.54 5.27 10.06
C GLY A 82 -15.04 5.63 8.66
N LEU A 83 -14.27 5.34 7.61
CA LEU A 83 -14.61 5.68 6.23
C LEU A 83 -15.30 4.52 5.48
N SER A 84 -16.10 4.90 4.49
CA SER A 84 -16.77 3.97 3.58
C SER A 84 -15.83 3.48 2.48
N GLN A 85 -15.93 2.21 2.11
CA GLN A 85 -15.19 1.62 0.99
C GLN A 85 -15.77 1.93 -0.38
N LYS A 86 -16.96 2.55 -0.47
CA LYS A 86 -17.67 2.76 -1.76
C LYS A 86 -16.84 3.49 -2.81
N SER A 87 -15.97 4.39 -2.38
CA SER A 87 -15.07 5.17 -3.24
C SER A 87 -13.59 4.80 -3.03
N ALA A 88 -13.31 3.72 -2.30
CA ALA A 88 -11.94 3.31 -2.02
C ALA A 88 -11.31 2.72 -3.28
N GLU A 89 -10.06 3.08 -3.53
CA GLU A 89 -9.23 2.38 -4.50
C GLU A 89 -8.95 0.95 -3.99
N ASN A 90 -8.74 0.03 -4.93
CA ASN A 90 -8.31 -1.33 -4.61
C ASN A 90 -6.99 -1.31 -3.83
N LEU A 91 -6.76 -2.32 -2.99
CA LEU A 91 -5.53 -2.45 -2.21
C LEU A 91 -4.33 -2.50 -3.16
N PHE A 92 -3.43 -1.53 -3.04
CA PHE A 92 -2.28 -1.41 -3.93
C PHE A 92 -1.00 -1.90 -3.27
N VAL A 93 -0.42 -2.97 -3.82
CA VAL A 93 0.84 -3.52 -3.35
C VAL A 93 1.98 -3.00 -4.22
N GLN A 94 3.01 -2.45 -3.59
CA GLN A 94 4.19 -1.92 -4.26
C GLN A 94 5.46 -2.63 -3.80
N ASN A 95 6.29 -3.02 -4.76
CA ASN A 95 7.61 -3.58 -4.54
C ASN A 95 8.66 -2.60 -5.08
N TYR A 96 9.59 -2.18 -4.21
CA TYR A 96 10.65 -1.25 -4.56
C TYR A 96 11.93 -1.96 -5.06
N GLY A 97 12.19 -3.21 -4.67
CA GLY A 97 13.44 -3.90 -5.02
C GLY A 97 14.71 -3.15 -4.57
N ILE A 98 15.87 -3.59 -5.06
CA ILE A 98 17.16 -2.92 -4.79
C ILE A 98 17.23 -1.62 -5.59
N GLY A 99 17.50 -0.49 -4.93
CA GLY A 99 17.53 0.83 -5.58
C GLY A 99 16.15 1.40 -5.92
N GLY A 100 15.08 0.76 -5.46
CA GLY A 100 13.74 1.32 -5.51
C GLY A 100 13.62 2.59 -4.70
N ARG A 101 12.94 3.59 -5.26
CA ARG A 101 12.63 4.83 -4.56
C ARG A 101 11.23 5.31 -4.89
N TYR A 102 10.72 6.10 -3.95
CA TYR A 102 9.50 6.88 -4.07
C TYR A 102 9.84 8.31 -3.69
N GLU A 103 9.69 9.24 -4.63
CA GLU A 103 9.96 10.66 -4.35
C GLU A 103 8.79 11.29 -3.58
N PRO A 104 9.04 12.30 -2.73
CA PRO A 104 7.98 13.04 -2.06
C PRO A 104 6.97 13.61 -3.08
N HIS A 105 5.68 13.38 -2.83
CA HIS A 105 4.58 13.84 -3.67
C HIS A 105 3.30 13.93 -2.82
N TYR A 106 2.29 14.61 -3.35
CA TYR A 106 0.95 14.59 -2.79
C TYR A 106 0.16 13.43 -3.39
N ASP A 107 -0.57 12.71 -2.54
CA ASP A 107 -1.42 11.61 -2.96
C ASP A 107 -2.74 12.09 -3.61
N GLU A 108 -3.08 13.37 -3.49
CA GLU A 108 -4.28 13.94 -4.09
C GLU A 108 -4.17 14.08 -5.62
N LEU A 109 -5.25 13.78 -6.32
CA LEU A 109 -5.39 14.07 -7.73
C LEU A 109 -5.88 15.52 -7.88
N VAL A 110 -5.03 16.40 -8.40
CA VAL A 110 -5.43 17.74 -8.82
C VAL A 110 -5.90 17.68 -10.27
N THR A 111 -7.21 17.71 -10.50
CA THR A 111 -7.80 17.84 -11.84
C THR A 111 -8.09 19.29 -12.20
N ILE A 112 -8.01 19.61 -13.49
CA ILE A 112 -8.10 20.98 -14.08
C ILE A 112 -9.42 21.71 -13.72
N ASN A 113 -10.48 20.97 -13.32
CA ASN A 113 -11.81 21.53 -13.02
C ASN A 113 -12.28 21.34 -11.56
N GLY A 114 -11.36 21.02 -10.63
CA GLY A 114 -11.69 20.94 -9.22
C GLY A 114 -10.87 19.91 -8.46
N VAL A 115 -10.61 20.24 -7.20
CA VAL A 115 -10.15 19.29 -6.18
C VAL A 115 -11.27 18.28 -5.97
N LEU A 116 -10.97 16.98 -6.01
CA LEU A 116 -11.88 15.96 -5.49
C LEU A 116 -11.95 16.17 -3.97
N LEU A 117 -12.95 16.92 -3.51
CA LEU A 117 -13.23 17.13 -2.09
C LEU A 117 -13.64 15.80 -1.47
N GLY A 118 -12.78 15.24 -0.62
CA GLY A 118 -13.02 14.01 0.11
C GLY A 118 -11.89 13.71 1.09
N ASN A 119 -12.17 12.86 2.08
CA ASN A 119 -11.15 12.38 3.01
C ASN A 119 -10.39 11.23 2.35
N LYS A 120 -9.15 11.47 1.91
CA LYS A 120 -8.23 10.44 1.43
C LYS A 120 -7.33 10.01 2.59
N TRP A 121 -7.31 8.71 2.86
CA TRP A 121 -6.33 8.12 3.77
C TRP A 121 -5.33 7.31 2.96
N VAL A 122 -4.06 7.43 3.33
CA VAL A 122 -2.99 6.62 2.77
C VAL A 122 -2.37 5.82 3.90
N ALA A 123 -2.50 4.50 3.82
CA ALA A 123 -1.90 3.58 4.76
C ALA A 123 -0.72 2.88 4.05
N ASN A 124 0.49 3.20 4.48
CA ASN A 124 1.70 2.54 3.99
C ASN A 124 2.18 1.55 5.05
N LYS A 125 2.27 0.26 4.68
CA LYS A 125 2.98 -0.74 5.49
C LYS A 125 4.22 -1.19 4.74
N TRP A 126 5.39 -0.87 5.28
CA TRP A 126 6.65 -1.42 4.81
C TRP A 126 6.74 -2.89 5.23
N ILE A 127 6.84 -3.76 4.24
CA ILE A 127 6.98 -5.20 4.44
C ILE A 127 8.40 -5.55 4.02
N HIS A 128 9.18 -6.05 4.97
CA HIS A 128 10.51 -6.55 4.66
C HIS A 128 10.38 -7.93 3.98
N GLU A 129 10.87 -8.03 2.76
CA GLU A 129 11.30 -9.30 2.16
C GLU A 129 12.73 -9.56 2.66
N PHE A 130 13.14 -10.83 2.83
CA PHE A 130 14.54 -11.12 3.12
C PHE A 130 15.44 -10.43 2.10
N GLY A 131 16.45 -9.73 2.61
CA GLY A 131 17.40 -8.98 1.79
C GLY A 131 18.04 -9.82 0.68
N GLN A 132 17.92 -9.37 -0.57
CA GLN A 132 18.59 -9.98 -1.72
C GLN A 132 20.05 -9.54 -1.84
N GLU A 133 20.51 -8.57 -1.03
CA GLU A 133 21.82 -7.93 -1.11
C GLU A 133 23.01 -8.90 -1.10
N PHE A 134 22.85 -10.12 -0.56
CA PHE A 134 23.93 -11.11 -0.46
C PHE A 134 23.60 -12.48 -1.05
N ARG A 135 22.44 -12.67 -1.72
CA ARG A 135 22.00 -14.02 -2.16
C ARG A 135 21.92 -14.24 -3.67
N ARG A 136 21.87 -13.20 -4.50
CA ARG A 136 22.07 -13.33 -5.95
C ARG A 136 22.82 -12.13 -6.50
N ARG A 137 23.88 -12.37 -7.28
CA ARG A 137 24.38 -11.35 -8.21
C ARG A 137 23.23 -11.05 -9.17
N CYS A 138 22.86 -9.78 -9.34
CA CYS A 138 21.92 -9.39 -10.39
C CYS A 138 22.41 -9.97 -11.72
N SER A 139 21.54 -10.63 -12.48
CA SER A 139 21.85 -10.98 -13.86
C SER A 139 21.93 -9.68 -14.67
N LEU A 140 22.87 -9.63 -15.62
CA LEU A 140 23.02 -8.50 -16.54
C LEU A 140 21.99 -8.56 -17.69
N SER A 141 21.09 -9.54 -17.69
CA SER A 141 20.04 -9.73 -18.68
C SER A 141 18.72 -9.16 -18.16
N TYR A 142 18.09 -8.33 -18.98
CA TYR A 142 16.89 -7.57 -18.63
C TYR A 142 15.60 -8.41 -18.44
N TRP A 143 15.68 -9.75 -18.51
CA TRP A 143 14.52 -10.64 -18.64
C TRP A 143 14.67 -12.03 -17.97
N GLU A 144 15.33 -12.12 -16.82
CA GLU A 144 15.29 -13.34 -15.96
C GLU A 144 14.76 -13.04 -14.56
#